data_AF-A0A7S0QDE5-F1
#
_entry.id   AF-A0A7S0QDE5-F1
#
_cell.length_a   1.000
_cell.length_b   1.000
_cell.length_c   1.000
_cell.angle_alpha   90.00
_cell.angle_beta   90.00
_cell.angle_gamma   90.00
#
_symmetry.space_group_name_H-M   'P 1'
#
loop_
_entity.id
_entity.type
_entity.pdbx_description
1 polymer ?
#
loop_
_entity_poly.entity_id
_entity_poly.type
_entity_poly.pdbx_seq_one_letter_code
_entity_poly.pdbx_strand_id
1 'polypeptide(L)'
;LDTNISSWLFLTQPKLDLFTGRLNFTLNPFSCGTANFSLFLVDSGALDGSSKASIAHSVSIRVLPVDHAPDFEVRTIRIYENGGTVETVLVQNIAPYGFQALTGHCLDRSEQSLTFSLEIEPSGLVLFSSYPTFSLNGSKGVLIFKLQNYSYGIVHGMISAQGRGGMTSKNFSMEIAPTNDIPTFLLNLTLTTIEVSQATGYHEFPHFVYDIAPGPKNEYHQKLTFFISQQSNPTLLFSGPSISLDGT
;
A
#
# COMPACT_ATOMS: atom_id res chain seq x y z
N LEU A 1 6.21 7.80 -51.96
CA LEU A 1 5.45 7.04 -50.94
C LEU A 1 4.45 8.01 -50.34
N ASP A 2 3.15 7.74 -50.47
CA ASP A 2 2.11 8.53 -49.81
C ASP A 2 2.43 8.65 -48.32
N THR A 3 2.52 9.88 -47.83
CA THR A 3 3.25 10.21 -46.59
C THR A 3 2.42 10.06 -45.32
N ASN A 4 1.31 9.31 -45.33
CA ASN A 4 0.43 9.23 -44.16
C ASN A 4 -0.16 7.83 -43.91
N ILE A 5 0.66 6.79 -44.07
CA ILE A 5 0.28 5.43 -43.72
C ILE A 5 0.52 5.27 -42.21
N SER A 6 -0.50 4.85 -41.45
CA SER A 6 -0.37 4.43 -40.04
C SER A 6 0.39 5.41 -39.12
N SER A 7 -0.01 6.68 -39.04
CA SER A 7 0.56 7.68 -38.12
C SER A 7 0.50 7.26 -36.64
N TRP A 8 -0.37 6.31 -36.30
CA TRP A 8 -0.43 5.67 -34.99
C TRP A 8 0.76 4.74 -34.72
N LEU A 9 1.41 4.17 -35.75
CA LEU A 9 2.53 3.23 -35.61
C LEU A 9 3.90 3.92 -35.73
N PHE A 10 4.00 4.97 -36.56
CA PHE A 10 5.26 5.61 -36.89
C PHE A 10 5.33 7.05 -36.38
N LEU A 11 6.34 7.34 -35.56
CA LEU A 11 6.75 8.70 -35.19
C LEU A 11 7.44 9.40 -36.37
N THR A 12 8.28 8.67 -37.11
CA THR A 12 8.81 9.10 -38.41
C THR A 12 8.44 8.08 -39.48
N GLN A 13 7.80 8.56 -40.54
CA GLN A 13 7.25 7.71 -41.58
C GLN A 13 8.34 6.92 -42.34
N PRO A 14 8.04 5.70 -42.82
CA PRO A 14 8.98 4.91 -43.62
C PRO A 14 9.45 5.65 -44.87
N LYS A 15 10.77 5.83 -44.97
CA LYS A 15 11.44 6.46 -46.11
C LYS A 15 12.52 5.55 -46.66
N LEU A 16 12.44 5.25 -47.96
CA LEU A 16 13.45 4.48 -48.68
C LEU A 16 14.54 5.42 -49.22
N ASP A 17 15.79 5.13 -48.91
CA ASP A 17 16.96 5.73 -49.52
C ASP A 17 17.21 5.06 -50.89
N LEU A 18 17.10 5.83 -51.97
CA LEU A 18 17.12 5.31 -53.33
C LEU A 18 18.52 4.86 -53.82
N PHE A 19 19.59 5.32 -53.17
CA PHE A 19 20.97 4.99 -53.57
C PHE A 19 21.53 3.79 -52.80
N THR A 20 21.08 3.60 -51.56
CA THR A 20 21.55 2.54 -50.67
C THR A 20 20.53 1.42 -50.46
N GLY A 21 19.27 1.64 -50.84
CA GLY A 21 18.16 0.71 -50.61
C GLY A 21 17.71 0.62 -49.14
N ARG A 22 18.17 1.52 -48.27
CA ARG A 22 17.83 1.47 -46.82
C ARG A 22 16.45 2.05 -46.55
N LEU A 23 15.62 1.32 -45.81
CA LEU A 23 14.34 1.79 -45.30
C LEU A 23 14.49 2.31 -43.87
N ASN A 24 14.23 3.59 -43.65
CA ASN A 24 14.34 4.25 -42.33
C ASN A 24 12.96 4.65 -41.82
N PHE A 25 12.68 4.37 -40.55
CA PHE A 25 11.48 4.79 -39.83
C PHE A 25 11.75 4.83 -38.32
N THR A 26 10.87 5.48 -37.58
CA THR A 26 10.88 5.47 -36.11
C THR A 26 9.47 5.11 -35.65
N LEU A 27 9.36 4.12 -34.77
CA LEU A 27 8.08 3.70 -34.21
C LEU A 27 7.61 4.68 -33.13
N ASN A 28 6.30 4.84 -33.00
CA ASN A 28 5.73 5.43 -31.78
C ASN A 28 6.00 4.50 -30.59
N PRO A 29 6.30 5.04 -29.40
CA PRO A 29 6.37 4.24 -28.19
C PRO A 29 5.08 3.42 -27.98
N PHE A 30 5.22 2.20 -27.45
CA PHE A 30 4.10 1.33 -27.08
C PHE A 30 3.07 1.08 -28.20
N SER A 31 3.52 1.08 -29.47
CA SER A 31 2.66 0.88 -30.63
C SER A 31 3.07 -0.37 -31.39
N CYS A 32 2.11 -1.23 -31.70
CA CYS A 32 2.34 -2.42 -32.52
C CYS A 32 1.14 -2.78 -33.37
N GLY A 33 1.36 -3.66 -34.34
CA GLY A 33 0.41 -4.03 -35.37
C GLY A 33 1.09 -4.06 -36.72
N THR A 34 0.31 -3.98 -37.80
CA THR A 34 0.84 -4.15 -39.16
C THR A 34 0.57 -2.90 -39.98
N ALA A 35 1.60 -2.36 -40.62
CA ALA A 35 1.49 -1.33 -41.64
C ALA A 35 1.84 -1.92 -43.00
N ASN A 36 0.90 -1.81 -43.94
CA ASN A 36 1.07 -2.26 -45.31
C ASN A 36 1.25 -1.05 -46.22
N PHE A 37 2.20 -1.12 -47.14
CA PHE A 37 2.44 -0.09 -48.14
C PHE A 37 2.92 -0.70 -49.45
N SER A 38 2.76 0.04 -50.54
CA SER A 38 3.21 -0.37 -51.87
C SER A 38 4.43 0.45 -52.31
N LEU A 39 5.44 -0.23 -52.85
CA LEU A 39 6.62 0.40 -53.44
C LEU A 39 6.66 0.14 -54.95
N PHE A 40 6.87 1.20 -55.73
CA PHE A 40 7.19 1.13 -57.15
C PHE A 40 8.27 2.18 -57.47
N LEU A 41 9.06 1.91 -58.49
CA LEU A 41 10.08 2.84 -58.99
C LEU A 41 9.51 3.61 -60.18
N VAL A 42 9.84 4.89 -60.30
CA VAL A 42 9.48 5.71 -61.46
C VAL A 42 10.77 6.26 -62.05
N ASP A 43 11.00 6.05 -63.35
CA ASP A 43 12.10 6.70 -64.03
C ASP A 43 11.78 8.18 -64.34
N SER A 44 12.80 8.96 -64.63
CA SER A 44 12.63 10.35 -65.08
C SER A 44 13.78 10.75 -65.99
N GLY A 45 13.53 11.70 -66.90
CA GLY A 45 14.55 12.21 -67.81
C GLY A 45 14.85 11.30 -69.01
N ALA A 46 13.88 10.51 -69.47
CA ALA A 46 14.02 9.79 -70.73
C ALA A 46 14.19 10.76 -71.92
N LEU A 47 14.94 10.34 -72.95
CA LEU A 47 15.24 11.17 -74.13
C LEU A 47 14.00 11.58 -74.93
N ASP A 48 12.92 10.81 -74.82
CA ASP A 48 11.61 11.09 -75.43
C ASP A 48 10.69 11.95 -74.54
N GLY A 49 11.19 12.38 -73.37
CA GLY A 49 10.43 13.16 -72.39
C GLY A 49 9.43 12.35 -71.56
N SER A 50 9.37 11.02 -71.71
CA SER A 50 8.45 10.17 -70.96
C SER A 50 8.93 9.82 -69.56
N SER A 51 8.02 9.32 -68.73
CA SER A 51 8.30 8.66 -67.45
C SER A 51 7.48 7.38 -67.33
N LYS A 52 8.11 6.28 -66.92
CA LYS A 52 7.51 4.95 -66.71
C LYS A 52 7.68 4.50 -65.27
N ALA A 53 6.64 3.85 -64.75
CA ALA A 53 6.64 3.24 -63.43
C ALA A 53 6.84 1.72 -63.55
N SER A 54 7.54 1.13 -62.58
CA SER A 54 7.58 -0.32 -62.39
C SER A 54 6.24 -0.85 -61.90
N ILE A 55 6.09 -2.18 -61.86
CA ILE A 55 5.04 -2.81 -61.07
C ILE A 55 5.20 -2.43 -59.58
N ALA A 56 4.06 -2.30 -58.89
CA ALA A 56 4.04 -2.06 -57.46
C ALA A 56 4.20 -3.38 -56.68
N HIS A 57 5.04 -3.35 -55.66
CA HIS A 57 5.25 -4.44 -54.72
C HIS A 57 4.66 -4.07 -53.37
N SER A 58 3.84 -4.96 -52.81
CA SER A 58 3.32 -4.80 -51.45
C SER A 58 4.37 -5.20 -50.42
N VAL A 59 4.57 -4.34 -49.42
CA VAL A 59 5.49 -4.53 -48.30
C VAL A 59 4.69 -4.35 -47.01
N SER A 60 4.96 -5.19 -46.02
CA SER A 60 4.36 -5.10 -44.69
C SER A 60 5.43 -4.95 -43.62
N ILE A 61 5.29 -3.95 -42.75
CA ILE A 61 6.01 -3.87 -41.49
C ILE A 61 5.07 -4.37 -40.39
N ARG A 62 5.41 -5.50 -39.77
CA ARG A 62 4.69 -6.05 -38.62
C ARG A 62 5.52 -5.80 -37.36
N VAL A 63 4.99 -4.98 -36.46
CA VAL A 63 5.52 -4.75 -35.13
C VAL A 63 4.76 -5.66 -34.17
N LEU A 64 5.49 -6.46 -33.39
CA LEU A 64 4.91 -7.41 -32.44
C LEU A 64 4.75 -6.75 -31.06
N PRO A 65 3.73 -7.13 -30.27
CA PRO A 65 3.67 -6.74 -28.87
C PRO A 65 4.85 -7.33 -28.09
N VAL A 66 5.28 -6.62 -27.06
CA VAL A 66 6.28 -7.07 -26.09
C VAL A 66 5.63 -7.09 -24.72
N ASP A 67 5.98 -8.09 -23.90
CA ASP A 67 5.49 -8.16 -22.53
C ASP A 67 6.06 -7.02 -21.69
N HIS A 68 5.22 -6.44 -20.84
CA HIS A 68 5.59 -5.36 -19.92
C HIS A 68 5.43 -5.84 -18.48
N ALA A 69 6.33 -5.40 -17.59
CA ALA A 69 6.21 -5.66 -16.16
C ALA A 69 4.90 -5.06 -15.61
N PRO A 70 4.28 -5.69 -14.59
CA PRO A 70 3.11 -5.11 -13.95
C PRO A 70 3.49 -3.80 -13.24
N ASP A 71 2.52 -2.95 -12.95
CA ASP A 71 2.71 -1.77 -12.11
C ASP A 71 1.50 -1.59 -11.20
N PHE A 72 1.66 -0.84 -10.12
CA PHE A 72 0.63 -0.64 -9.09
C PHE A 72 0.99 0.55 -8.20
N GLU A 73 0.02 1.05 -7.43
CA GLU A 73 0.26 2.09 -6.43
C GLU A 73 0.26 1.52 -5.01
N VAL A 74 1.15 2.05 -4.17
CA VAL A 74 1.23 1.70 -2.74
C VAL A 74 0.60 2.83 -1.94
N ARG A 75 -0.23 2.49 -0.95
CA ARG A 75 -0.83 3.46 -0.02
C ARG A 75 0.03 3.61 1.23
N THR A 76 0.07 4.82 1.77
CA THR A 76 0.50 5.05 3.15
C THR A 76 -0.61 4.57 4.09
N ILE A 77 -0.23 3.76 5.08
CA ILE A 77 -1.16 3.20 6.06
C ILE A 77 -0.86 3.81 7.43
N ARG A 78 -1.91 4.31 8.10
CA ARG A 78 -1.87 4.63 9.52
C ARG A 78 -3.05 3.96 10.20
N ILE A 79 -2.76 3.15 11.21
CA ILE A 79 -3.75 2.48 12.03
C ILE A 79 -3.42 2.69 13.51
N TYR A 80 -4.36 2.36 14.37
CA TYR A 80 -4.18 2.39 15.81
C TYR A 80 -3.93 0.96 16.32
N GLU A 81 -3.25 0.82 17.46
CA GLU A 81 -2.84 -0.49 18.00
C GLU A 81 -3.97 -1.34 18.62
N ASN A 82 -5.21 -0.90 18.50
CA ASN A 82 -6.40 -1.56 19.04
C ASN A 82 -6.50 -3.00 18.50
N GLY A 83 -6.26 -3.94 19.41
CA GLY A 83 -6.03 -5.35 19.12
C GLY A 83 -7.15 -6.00 18.30
N GLY A 84 -6.74 -6.82 17.35
CA GLY A 84 -7.65 -7.51 16.46
C GLY A 84 -6.98 -7.86 15.14
N THR A 85 -7.70 -8.58 14.29
CA THR A 85 -7.31 -8.73 12.90
C THR A 85 -7.68 -7.46 12.16
N VAL A 86 -6.67 -6.83 11.55
CA VAL A 86 -6.83 -5.65 10.71
C VAL A 86 -6.73 -6.08 9.26
N GLU A 87 -7.67 -5.59 8.45
CA GLU A 87 -7.62 -5.70 6.99
C GLU A 87 -7.51 -4.29 6.40
N THR A 88 -6.48 -4.05 5.60
CA THR A 88 -6.25 -2.74 5.00
C THR A 88 -5.73 -2.86 3.58
N VAL A 89 -6.04 -1.88 2.73
CA VAL A 89 -5.58 -1.84 1.35
C VAL A 89 -4.17 -1.28 1.31
N LEU A 90 -3.18 -2.13 1.02
CA LEU A 90 -1.79 -1.74 0.82
C LEU A 90 -1.53 -1.31 -0.62
N VAL A 91 -2.10 -2.05 -1.58
CA VAL A 91 -1.88 -1.84 -3.02
C VAL A 91 -3.20 -1.49 -3.70
N GLN A 92 -3.17 -0.54 -4.65
CA GLN A 92 -4.31 -0.18 -5.49
C GLN A 92 -3.88 0.06 -6.94
N ASN A 93 -4.86 0.24 -7.82
CA ASN A 93 -4.63 0.53 -9.24
C ASN A 93 -3.66 -0.48 -9.89
N ILE A 94 -3.83 -1.77 -9.61
CA ILE A 94 -3.00 -2.82 -10.21
C ILE A 94 -3.19 -2.81 -11.73
N ALA A 95 -2.10 -2.56 -12.45
CA ALA A 95 -2.00 -2.59 -13.91
C ALA A 95 -1.14 -3.82 -14.32
N PRO A 96 -1.76 -4.94 -14.75
CA PRO A 96 -1.03 -6.18 -15.03
C PRO A 96 0.06 -6.09 -16.11
N TYR A 97 -0.02 -5.08 -16.97
CA TYR A 97 0.93 -4.80 -18.06
C TYR A 97 1.64 -3.46 -17.86
N GLY A 98 1.56 -2.88 -16.66
CA GLY A 98 2.10 -1.57 -16.34
C GLY A 98 1.24 -0.40 -16.85
N PHE A 99 1.38 0.77 -16.22
CA PHE A 99 0.56 1.94 -16.56
C PHE A 99 0.83 2.49 -17.97
N GLN A 100 2.06 2.35 -18.46
CA GLN A 100 2.46 2.85 -19.79
C GLN A 100 1.90 2.00 -20.92
N ALA A 101 1.66 0.71 -20.70
CA ALA A 101 1.03 -0.12 -21.72
C ALA A 101 -0.45 0.24 -21.88
N LEU A 102 -1.13 0.71 -20.83
CA LEU A 102 -2.55 1.08 -20.86
C LEU A 102 -2.87 2.23 -21.83
N THR A 103 -1.87 3.06 -22.18
CA THR A 103 -2.02 4.18 -23.12
C THR A 103 -1.61 3.81 -24.55
N GLY A 104 -0.97 2.66 -24.76
CA GLY A 104 -0.47 2.20 -26.05
C GLY A 104 -1.50 1.42 -26.88
N HIS A 105 -1.32 1.43 -28.20
CA HIS A 105 -2.09 0.58 -29.14
C HIS A 105 -1.68 -0.90 -29.10
N CYS A 106 -0.87 -1.27 -28.12
CA CYS A 106 -0.04 -2.46 -28.13
C CYS A 106 -0.20 -3.31 -26.87
N LEU A 107 -1.43 -3.34 -26.35
CA LEU A 107 -1.78 -4.20 -25.24
C LEU A 107 -1.99 -5.62 -25.75
N ASP A 108 -1.10 -6.54 -25.36
CA ASP A 108 -1.49 -7.93 -25.32
C ASP A 108 -2.52 -8.10 -24.21
N ARG A 109 -3.79 -8.28 -24.60
CA ARG A 109 -4.91 -8.52 -23.68
C ARG A 109 -5.02 -9.99 -23.28
N SER A 110 -4.06 -10.84 -23.63
CA SER A 110 -4.03 -12.21 -23.10
C SER A 110 -3.89 -12.13 -21.59
N GLU A 111 -4.87 -12.65 -20.86
CA GLU A 111 -4.90 -12.59 -19.40
C GLU A 111 -3.57 -13.08 -18.82
N GLN A 112 -3.00 -12.31 -17.89
CA GLN A 112 -1.78 -12.66 -17.20
C GLN A 112 -2.04 -12.83 -15.72
N SER A 113 -1.60 -13.96 -15.18
CA SER A 113 -1.54 -14.16 -13.73
C SER A 113 -0.38 -13.37 -13.14
N LEU A 114 -0.66 -12.62 -12.06
CA LEU A 114 0.36 -11.93 -11.27
C LEU A 114 0.66 -12.71 -10.00
N THR A 115 1.94 -12.81 -9.66
CA THR A 115 2.38 -13.36 -8.37
C THR A 115 2.91 -12.22 -7.52
N PHE A 116 2.31 -12.01 -6.35
CA PHE A 116 2.76 -11.01 -5.39
C PHE A 116 3.60 -11.65 -4.28
N SER A 117 4.66 -10.95 -3.87
CA SER A 117 5.46 -11.29 -2.69
C SER A 117 5.58 -10.08 -1.76
N LEU A 118 5.32 -10.32 -0.49
CA LEU A 118 5.42 -9.35 0.59
C LEU A 118 6.65 -9.67 1.43
N GLU A 119 7.50 -8.68 1.63
CA GLU A 119 8.64 -8.74 2.54
C GLU A 119 8.51 -7.62 3.58
N ILE A 120 8.68 -7.96 4.86
CA ILE A 120 8.63 -7.02 5.98
C ILE A 120 9.95 -7.10 6.71
N GLU A 121 10.50 -5.93 7.05
CA GLU A 121 11.76 -5.85 7.80
C GLU A 121 11.63 -6.55 9.17
N PRO A 122 12.67 -7.28 9.63
CA PRO A 122 12.62 -8.00 10.90
C PRO A 122 12.25 -7.13 12.12
N SER A 123 12.65 -5.86 12.10
CA SER A 123 12.31 -4.86 13.12
C SER A 123 10.81 -4.58 13.22
N GLY A 124 10.06 -4.69 12.11
CA GLY A 124 8.60 -4.52 12.10
C GLY A 124 7.85 -5.79 12.45
N LEU A 125 8.45 -6.97 12.27
CA LEU A 125 7.80 -8.25 12.53
C LEU A 125 7.41 -8.45 14.00
N VAL A 126 8.15 -7.84 14.93
CA VAL A 126 7.88 -7.93 16.38
C VAL A 126 6.55 -7.28 16.77
N LEU A 127 5.96 -6.44 15.92
CA LEU A 127 4.68 -5.77 16.16
C LEU A 127 3.47 -6.65 15.85
N PHE A 128 3.67 -7.80 15.19
CA PHE A 128 2.60 -8.70 14.78
C PHE A 128 2.57 -9.99 15.61
N SER A 129 1.36 -10.48 15.93
CA SER A 129 1.18 -11.78 16.62
C SER A 129 1.31 -12.98 15.69
N SER A 130 1.27 -12.73 14.39
CA SER A 130 1.43 -13.71 13.31
C SER A 130 1.95 -12.98 12.07
N TYR A 131 2.65 -13.70 11.18
CA TYR A 131 3.14 -13.08 9.95
C TYR A 131 1.98 -12.48 9.12
N PRO A 132 2.07 -11.22 8.67
CA PRO A 132 1.06 -10.60 7.83
C PRO A 132 0.85 -11.36 6.51
N THR A 133 -0.40 -11.48 6.08
CA THR A 133 -0.75 -12.11 4.81
C THR A 133 -1.19 -11.05 3.80
N PHE A 134 -0.91 -11.31 2.53
CA PHE A 134 -1.32 -10.45 1.42
C PHE A 134 -2.27 -11.23 0.51
N SER A 135 -3.36 -10.60 0.11
CA SER A 135 -4.36 -11.17 -0.78
C SER A 135 -4.83 -10.16 -1.82
N LEU A 136 -5.32 -10.65 -2.95
CA LEU A 136 -5.90 -9.80 -3.99
C LEU A 136 -7.42 -9.74 -3.83
N ASN A 137 -7.97 -8.54 -3.97
CA ASN A 137 -9.41 -8.30 -4.08
C ASN A 137 -9.65 -7.37 -5.28
N GLY A 138 -9.88 -7.96 -6.46
CA GLY A 138 -9.96 -7.23 -7.73
C GLY A 138 -8.64 -6.54 -8.06
N SER A 139 -8.67 -5.22 -8.31
CA SER A 139 -7.49 -4.40 -8.60
C SER A 139 -6.78 -3.86 -7.35
N LYS A 140 -7.09 -4.41 -6.17
CA LYS A 140 -6.51 -4.02 -4.88
C LYS A 140 -5.77 -5.19 -4.23
N GLY A 141 -4.68 -4.87 -3.54
CA GLY A 141 -3.96 -5.78 -2.65
C GLY A 141 -4.26 -5.44 -1.20
N VAL A 142 -4.85 -6.41 -0.49
CA VAL A 142 -5.25 -6.30 0.91
C VAL A 142 -4.21 -6.99 1.77
N LEU A 143 -3.68 -6.23 2.73
CA LEU A 143 -2.81 -6.72 3.79
C LEU A 143 -3.68 -7.06 5.01
N ILE A 144 -3.53 -8.28 5.51
CA ILE A 144 -4.26 -8.82 6.65
C ILE A 144 -3.26 -9.20 7.72
N PHE A 145 -3.43 -8.70 8.93
CA PHE A 145 -2.51 -8.98 10.03
C PHE A 145 -3.21 -8.87 11.37
N LYS A 146 -2.54 -9.36 12.41
CA LYS A 146 -2.95 -9.19 13.79
C LYS A 146 -1.79 -8.59 14.57
N LEU A 147 -2.06 -7.49 15.27
CA LEU A 147 -1.07 -6.83 16.10
C LEU A 147 -0.83 -7.59 17.41
N GLN A 148 0.38 -7.51 17.94
CA GLN A 148 0.66 -7.81 19.35
C GLN A 148 -0.04 -6.78 20.24
N ASN A 149 -0.41 -7.18 21.45
CA ASN A 149 -1.01 -6.25 22.40
C ASN A 149 -0.05 -5.09 22.71
N TYR A 150 -0.57 -3.87 22.75
CA TYR A 150 0.16 -2.65 23.14
C TYR A 150 1.43 -2.40 22.31
N SER A 151 1.44 -2.88 21.05
CA SER A 151 2.56 -2.76 20.14
C SER A 151 2.27 -1.70 19.10
N TYR A 152 3.11 -0.66 19.11
CA TYR A 152 3.05 0.48 18.22
C TYR A 152 4.44 0.73 17.60
N GLY A 153 4.47 1.48 16.50
CA GLY A 153 5.72 1.77 15.78
C GLY A 153 5.51 1.91 14.29
N ILE A 154 6.61 1.87 13.54
CA ILE A 154 6.58 1.95 12.08
C ILE A 154 7.06 0.61 11.51
N VAL A 155 6.29 0.07 10.58
CA VAL A 155 6.63 -1.12 9.81
C VAL A 155 7.11 -0.68 8.44
N HIS A 156 8.30 -1.14 8.06
CA HIS A 156 8.86 -0.98 6.73
C HIS A 156 8.86 -2.31 6.00
N GLY A 157 8.66 -2.26 4.69
CA GLY A 157 8.68 -3.46 3.86
C GLY A 157 8.66 -3.14 2.38
N MET A 158 8.67 -4.21 1.59
CA MET A 158 8.63 -4.18 0.15
C MET A 158 7.53 -5.12 -0.35
N ILE A 159 6.74 -4.64 -1.31
CA ILE A 159 5.76 -5.45 -2.04
C ILE A 159 6.24 -5.55 -3.49
N SER A 160 6.29 -6.77 -4.02
CA SER A 160 6.71 -7.04 -5.41
C SER A 160 5.60 -7.75 -6.17
N ALA A 161 5.44 -7.39 -7.45
CA ALA A 161 4.56 -8.07 -8.37
C ALA A 161 5.37 -8.62 -9.54
N GLN A 162 5.34 -9.93 -9.72
CA GLN A 162 5.94 -10.63 -10.87
C GLN A 162 4.86 -10.90 -11.92
N GLY A 163 5.16 -10.53 -13.16
CA GLY A 163 4.38 -10.83 -14.35
C GLY A 163 5.24 -11.48 -15.44
N ARG A 164 4.70 -11.69 -16.65
CA ARG A 164 5.48 -12.23 -17.79
C ARG A 164 6.56 -11.26 -18.24
N GLY A 165 6.25 -9.97 -18.28
CA GLY A 165 7.18 -8.92 -18.69
C GLY A 165 8.18 -8.47 -17.62
N GLY A 166 8.26 -9.16 -16.48
CA GLY A 166 9.21 -8.87 -15.41
C GLY A 166 8.55 -8.58 -14.07
N MET A 167 9.33 -7.96 -13.17
CA MET A 167 8.95 -7.67 -11.79
C MET A 167 8.97 -6.17 -11.51
N THR A 168 8.00 -5.70 -10.73
CA THR A 168 7.98 -4.36 -10.15
C THR A 168 7.92 -4.46 -8.63
N SER A 169 8.82 -3.77 -7.96
CA SER A 169 8.92 -3.74 -6.48
C SER A 169 8.76 -2.32 -5.97
N LYS A 170 7.99 -2.14 -4.90
CA LYS A 170 7.78 -0.84 -4.26
C LYS A 170 7.89 -0.98 -2.75
N ASN A 171 8.62 -0.04 -2.14
CA ASN A 171 8.69 0.06 -0.68
C ASN A 171 7.38 0.64 -0.13
N PHE A 172 7.03 0.24 1.09
CA PHE A 172 5.92 0.81 1.82
C PHE A 172 6.31 1.07 3.27
N SER A 173 5.54 1.95 3.91
CA SER A 173 5.56 2.14 5.35
C SER A 173 4.15 2.13 5.92
N MET A 174 4.02 1.57 7.11
CA MET A 174 2.79 1.56 7.90
C MET A 174 3.11 2.09 9.29
N GLU A 175 2.36 3.11 9.72
CA GLU A 175 2.40 3.60 11.10
C GLU A 175 1.30 2.90 11.92
N ILE A 176 1.72 2.29 13.02
CA ILE A 176 0.85 1.80 14.08
C ILE A 176 0.98 2.80 15.23
N ALA A 177 -0.05 3.62 15.41
CA ALA A 177 -0.09 4.65 16.44
C ALA A 177 -0.56 4.06 17.78
N PRO A 178 0.04 4.47 18.91
CA PRO A 178 -0.44 4.05 20.22
C PRO A 178 -1.84 4.62 20.49
N THR A 179 -2.62 3.89 21.28
CA THR A 179 -3.92 4.34 21.80
C THR A 179 -3.84 4.55 23.29
N ASN A 180 -4.70 5.42 23.83
CA ASN A 180 -4.80 5.58 25.28
C ASN A 180 -5.52 4.37 25.90
N ASP A 181 -4.85 3.63 26.75
CA ASP A 181 -5.39 2.46 27.44
C ASP A 181 -6.15 2.83 28.73
N ILE A 182 -6.91 1.87 29.25
CA ILE A 182 -7.70 2.03 30.47
C ILE A 182 -6.76 1.81 31.68
N PRO A 183 -6.73 2.73 32.66
CA PRO A 183 -5.95 2.53 33.88
C PRO A 183 -6.54 1.41 34.75
N THR A 184 -5.68 0.71 35.48
CA THR A 184 -6.06 -0.41 36.34
C THR A 184 -5.61 -0.21 37.77
N PHE A 185 -6.34 -0.83 38.69
CA PHE A 185 -5.92 -1.01 40.09
C PHE A 185 -6.61 -2.26 40.65
N LEU A 186 -6.07 -2.81 41.72
CA LEU A 186 -6.66 -3.90 42.48
C LEU A 186 -7.13 -3.39 43.84
N LEU A 187 -8.27 -3.90 44.30
CA LEU A 187 -8.80 -3.60 45.64
C LEU A 187 -8.35 -4.69 46.61
N ASN A 188 -7.94 -4.30 47.82
CA ASN A 188 -7.75 -5.27 48.89
C ASN A 188 -9.11 -5.81 49.37
N LEU A 189 -9.42 -7.05 48.99
CA LEU A 189 -10.72 -7.66 49.23
C LEU A 189 -11.05 -7.86 50.73
N THR A 190 -10.04 -7.88 51.61
CA THR A 190 -10.27 -7.96 53.05
C THR A 190 -10.77 -6.64 53.64
N LEU A 191 -10.63 -5.52 52.91
CA LEU A 191 -11.07 -4.19 53.30
C LEU A 191 -12.37 -3.77 52.59
N THR A 192 -13.12 -4.72 52.04
CA THR A 192 -14.43 -4.45 51.40
C THR A 192 -15.50 -4.02 52.41
N THR A 193 -15.36 -4.43 53.67
CA THR A 193 -16.14 -3.93 54.80
C THR A 193 -15.18 -3.45 55.87
N ILE A 194 -15.29 -2.17 56.25
CA ILE A 194 -14.47 -1.54 57.27
C ILE A 194 -15.37 -1.21 58.46
N GLU A 195 -15.05 -1.78 59.62
CA GLU A 195 -15.75 -1.51 60.87
C GLU A 195 -14.87 -0.64 61.78
N VAL A 196 -15.38 0.55 62.12
CA VAL A 196 -14.71 1.48 63.05
C VAL A 196 -15.67 1.87 64.16
N SER A 197 -15.16 1.97 65.38
CA SER A 197 -15.98 2.43 66.52
C SER A 197 -16.22 3.93 66.45
N GLN A 198 -17.37 4.39 66.92
CA GLN A 198 -17.67 5.83 67.00
C GLN A 198 -16.60 6.59 67.83
N ALA A 199 -16.40 7.87 67.51
CA ALA A 199 -15.47 8.77 68.20
C ALA A 199 -13.98 8.35 68.22
N THR A 200 -13.55 7.53 67.27
CA THR A 200 -12.14 7.09 67.13
C THR A 200 -11.27 8.01 66.26
N GLY A 201 -11.86 9.01 65.61
CA GLY A 201 -11.13 10.03 64.85
C GLY A 201 -10.78 9.62 63.43
N TYR A 202 -9.60 10.05 62.97
CA TYR A 202 -9.08 9.77 61.62
C TYR A 202 -8.65 8.30 61.49
N HIS A 203 -8.99 7.69 60.36
CA HIS A 203 -8.59 6.32 60.00
C HIS A 203 -7.89 6.34 58.66
N GLU A 204 -6.83 5.55 58.55
CA GLU A 204 -6.06 5.32 57.32
C GLU A 204 -5.97 3.81 57.09
N PHE A 205 -6.13 3.38 55.84
CA PHE A 205 -6.10 1.98 55.46
C PHE A 205 -5.03 1.75 54.40
N PRO A 206 -3.78 1.50 54.81
CA PRO A 206 -2.70 1.26 53.87
C PRO A 206 -2.98 0.06 52.97
N HIS A 207 -2.65 0.19 51.68
CA HIS A 207 -2.93 -0.82 50.65
C HIS A 207 -4.43 -1.11 50.49
N PHE A 208 -5.29 -0.10 50.65
CA PHE A 208 -6.71 -0.22 50.32
C PHE A 208 -6.90 -0.53 48.83
N VAL A 209 -6.13 0.16 47.99
CA VAL A 209 -5.89 -0.19 46.59
C VAL A 209 -4.41 -0.46 46.39
N TYR A 210 -4.08 -1.31 45.43
CA TYR A 210 -2.71 -1.64 45.05
C TYR A 210 -2.63 -1.96 43.57
N ASP A 211 -1.42 -2.16 43.06
CA ASP A 211 -1.17 -2.43 41.63
C ASP A 211 -1.79 -1.36 40.71
N ILE A 212 -1.65 -0.09 41.11
CA ILE A 212 -2.14 1.07 40.35
C ILE A 212 -1.24 1.25 39.13
N ALA A 213 -1.81 1.17 37.94
CA ALA A 213 -1.11 1.38 36.68
C ALA A 213 -1.92 2.30 35.75
N PRO A 214 -1.29 3.29 35.10
CA PRO A 214 -1.96 4.12 34.11
C PRO A 214 -2.36 3.35 32.85
N GLY A 215 -1.61 2.29 32.55
CA GLY A 215 -1.75 1.47 31.36
C GLY A 215 -0.45 0.69 31.14
N PRO A 216 -0.20 0.18 29.93
CA PRO A 216 1.06 -0.44 29.56
C PRO A 216 2.26 0.53 29.66
N LYS A 217 3.47 0.02 29.44
CA LYS A 217 4.73 0.74 29.71
C LYS A 217 4.85 2.10 29.02
N ASN A 218 4.23 2.31 27.87
CA ASN A 218 4.21 3.58 27.13
C ASN A 218 3.38 4.67 27.82
N GLU A 219 2.56 4.32 28.81
CA GLU A 219 1.62 5.22 29.48
C GLU A 219 2.06 5.63 30.88
N TYR A 220 3.27 5.23 31.32
CA TYR A 220 3.79 5.51 32.66
C TYR A 220 3.85 7.00 33.05
N HIS A 221 3.81 7.88 32.05
CA HIS A 221 3.81 9.34 32.23
C HIS A 221 2.42 9.92 32.53
N GLN A 222 1.34 9.16 32.31
CA GLN A 222 0.00 9.64 32.54
C GLN A 222 -0.22 9.91 34.03
N LYS A 223 -0.99 10.95 34.33
CA LYS A 223 -1.37 11.31 35.70
C LYS A 223 -2.71 10.68 36.04
N LEU A 224 -2.75 9.98 37.17
CA LEU A 224 -3.95 9.33 37.65
C LEU A 224 -4.62 10.14 38.77
N THR A 225 -5.93 10.03 38.87
CA THR A 225 -6.72 10.66 39.93
C THR A 225 -7.91 9.75 40.23
N PHE A 226 -8.10 9.41 41.50
CA PHE A 226 -9.30 8.71 41.95
C PHE A 226 -10.46 9.69 42.10
N PHE A 227 -11.62 9.30 41.59
CA PHE A 227 -12.86 10.03 41.76
C PHE A 227 -13.86 9.18 42.53
N ILE A 228 -14.46 9.76 43.57
CA ILE A 228 -15.51 9.12 44.37
C ILE A 228 -16.83 9.71 43.91
N SER A 229 -17.61 8.93 43.16
CA SER A 229 -18.82 9.41 42.47
C SER A 229 -20.11 9.24 43.27
N GLN A 230 -20.13 8.30 44.23
CA GLN A 230 -21.32 8.01 45.03
C GLN A 230 -20.93 7.79 46.49
N GLN A 231 -21.45 8.63 47.38
CA GLN A 231 -21.32 8.51 48.82
C GLN A 231 -22.73 8.58 49.44
N SER A 232 -23.18 7.47 50.01
CA SER A 232 -24.40 7.46 50.81
C SER A 232 -24.12 8.07 52.19
N ASN A 233 -25.13 8.74 52.76
CA ASN A 233 -25.07 9.35 54.09
C ASN A 233 -23.81 10.22 54.34
N PRO A 234 -23.49 11.20 53.47
CA PRO A 234 -22.25 11.97 53.58
C PRO A 234 -22.12 12.76 54.88
N THR A 235 -23.24 13.07 55.54
CA THR A 235 -23.29 13.74 56.85
C THR A 235 -22.68 12.92 57.99
N LEU A 236 -22.45 11.62 57.81
CA LEU A 236 -21.76 10.78 58.80
C LEU A 236 -20.25 11.00 58.83
N LEU A 237 -19.68 11.65 57.81
CA LEU A 237 -18.25 11.92 57.72
C LEU A 237 -17.98 13.40 57.94
N PHE A 238 -16.94 13.71 58.72
CA PHE A 238 -16.45 15.09 58.88
C PHE A 238 -15.77 15.60 57.60
N SER A 239 -15.06 14.70 56.89
CA SER A 239 -14.51 14.90 55.54
C SER A 239 -14.75 13.65 54.71
N GLY A 240 -14.98 13.80 53.40
CA GLY A 240 -15.15 12.66 52.51
C GLY A 240 -13.89 11.78 52.46
N PRO A 241 -14.03 10.50 52.08
CA PRO A 241 -12.87 9.64 51.86
C PRO A 241 -12.03 10.18 50.69
N SER A 242 -10.74 9.87 50.71
CA SER A 242 -9.82 10.12 49.61
C SER A 242 -8.93 8.91 49.43
N ILE A 243 -8.45 8.69 48.20
CA ILE A 243 -7.49 7.63 47.90
C ILE A 243 -6.29 8.30 47.24
N SER A 244 -5.10 8.11 47.80
CA SER A 244 -3.85 8.55 47.18
C SER A 244 -3.25 7.48 46.26
N LEU A 245 -2.32 7.90 45.40
CA LEU A 245 -1.70 7.03 44.39
C LEU A 245 -0.69 6.04 44.98
N ASP A 246 -0.33 6.17 46.25
CA ASP A 246 0.43 5.17 47.01
C ASP A 246 -0.48 4.08 47.64
N GLY A 247 -1.80 4.20 47.46
CA GLY A 247 -2.77 3.20 47.86
C GLY A 247 -3.26 3.32 49.30
N THR A 248 -3.14 4.49 49.92
CA THR A 248 -3.73 4.82 51.22
C THR A 248 -5.00 5.67 51.14
#